data_AF-A0A1E1WDW8-F1
#
_entry.id   AF-A0A1E1WDW8-F1
#
_cell.length_a   1.000
_cell.length_b   1.000
_cell.length_c   1.000
_cell.angle_alpha   90.00
_cell.angle_beta   90.00
_cell.angle_gamma   90.00
#
_symmetry.space_group_name_H-M   'P 1'
#
loop_
_entity.id
_entity.type
_entity.pdbx_description
1 polymer ?
#
loop_
_entity_poly.entity_id
_entity_poly.type
_entity_poly.pdbx_seq_one_letter_code
_entity_poly.pdbx_strand_id
1 'polypeptide(L)'
;NNVGETRAEHISITVFYPPECTERGIVLVKETLHCRVRALPAPDTFFWHVQPSGFDVQHLTTGSAILPLSQITGPLSGSLKASCEAGNGVASQEKPCEKTLSLESLRPQQPQQCDMAYEYGEFQMRCMPVENA
;
A
#
# COMPACT_ATOMS: atom_id res chain seq x y z
N ASN A 1 -34.56 -33.72 -43.77
CA ASN A 1 -34.38 -32.39 -43.15
C ASN A 1 -33.62 -32.53 -41.84
N ASN A 2 -32.29 -32.62 -41.88
CA ASN A 2 -31.46 -32.41 -40.69
C ASN A 2 -30.77 -31.07 -40.87
N VAL A 3 -31.36 -30.04 -40.26
CA VAL A 3 -30.73 -28.73 -40.10
C VAL A 3 -29.63 -28.93 -39.06
N GLY A 4 -28.38 -28.85 -39.48
CA GLY A 4 -27.22 -29.04 -38.60
C GLY A 4 -27.19 -27.96 -37.52
N GLU A 5 -27.14 -28.39 -36.25
CA GLU A 5 -26.83 -27.51 -35.13
C GLU A 5 -25.38 -27.00 -35.28
N THR A 6 -25.21 -25.73 -35.63
CA THR A 6 -23.89 -25.09 -35.58
C THR A 6 -23.60 -24.66 -34.15
N ARG A 7 -22.63 -25.32 -33.50
CA ARG A 7 -22.07 -24.85 -32.22
C ARG A 7 -21.19 -23.63 -32.49
N ALA A 8 -21.53 -22.50 -31.88
CA ALA A 8 -20.68 -21.32 -31.90
C ALA A 8 -19.52 -21.52 -30.93
N GLU A 9 -18.28 -21.36 -31.40
CA GLU A 9 -17.09 -21.35 -30.56
C GLU A 9 -16.79 -19.93 -30.07
N HIS A 10 -16.24 -19.84 -28.86
CA HIS A 10 -15.91 -18.56 -28.23
C HIS A 10 -14.52 -18.07 -28.67
N ILE A 11 -14.44 -16.84 -29.17
CA ILE A 11 -13.17 -16.17 -29.48
C ILE A 11 -12.82 -15.22 -28.32
N SER A 12 -11.61 -15.35 -27.78
CA SER A 12 -11.08 -14.43 -26.77
C SER A 12 -10.07 -13.48 -27.42
N ILE A 13 -10.32 -12.17 -27.31
CA ILE A 13 -9.38 -11.13 -27.74
C ILE A 13 -8.70 -10.56 -26.51
N THR A 14 -7.36 -10.61 -26.49
CA THR A 14 -6.55 -10.10 -25.39
C THR A 14 -5.73 -8.90 -25.86
N VAL A 15 -5.85 -7.77 -25.15
CA VAL A 15 -5.12 -6.55 -25.47
C VAL A 15 -4.06 -6.32 -24.40
N PHE A 16 -2.79 -6.29 -24.80
CA PHE A 16 -1.69 -5.97 -23.90
C PHE A 16 -1.51 -4.46 -23.79
N TYR A 17 -1.22 -4.00 -22.58
CA TYR A 17 -1.04 -2.58 -22.26
C TYR A 17 -0.02 -2.39 -21.13
N PRO A 18 0.69 -1.25 -21.11
CA PRO A 18 1.70 -0.96 -20.10
C PRO A 18 1.08 -0.87 -18.70
N PRO A 19 1.90 -1.03 -17.64
CA PRO A 19 1.45 -0.77 -16.29
C PRO A 19 1.04 0.70 -16.08
N GLU A 20 -0.10 0.90 -15.44
CA GLU A 20 -0.62 2.22 -15.09
C GLU A 20 -1.08 2.26 -13.64
N CYS A 21 -0.81 3.37 -12.95
CA CYS A 21 -1.24 3.57 -11.57
C CYS A 21 -2.76 3.66 -11.46
N THR A 22 -3.32 2.93 -10.52
CA THR A 22 -4.70 3.17 -10.09
C THR A 22 -4.80 4.46 -9.27
N GLU A 23 -6.02 5.00 -9.09
CA GLU A 23 -6.28 6.22 -8.31
C GLU A 23 -5.64 6.21 -6.91
N ARG A 24 -5.56 5.03 -6.27
CA ARG A 24 -4.98 4.91 -4.93
C ARG A 24 -3.44 4.86 -4.96
N GLY A 25 -2.84 4.53 -6.10
CA GLY A 25 -1.41 4.44 -6.35
C GLY A 25 -0.71 3.53 -5.36
N ILE A 26 -0.08 4.12 -4.35
CA ILE A 26 0.52 3.41 -3.22
C ILE A 26 -0.43 3.41 -2.02
N VAL A 27 -0.54 2.30 -1.31
CA VAL A 27 -1.27 2.22 -0.04
C VAL A 27 -0.43 1.54 1.03
N LEU A 28 -0.51 2.05 2.26
CA LEU A 28 0.03 1.40 3.44
C LEU A 28 -1.05 0.55 4.09
N VAL A 29 -0.81 -0.75 4.23
CA VAL A 29 -1.70 -1.69 4.92
C VAL A 29 -0.87 -2.38 6.00
N LYS A 30 -1.16 -2.05 7.27
CA LYS A 30 -0.28 -2.41 8.40
C LYS A 30 1.16 -1.92 8.09
N GLU A 31 2.17 -2.77 8.25
CA GLU A 31 3.57 -2.44 8.02
C GLU A 31 4.04 -2.78 6.59
N THR A 32 3.15 -2.69 5.61
CA THR A 32 3.42 -3.13 4.24
C THR A 32 2.87 -2.13 3.22
N LEU A 33 3.75 -1.69 2.32
CA LEU A 33 3.38 -0.86 1.17
C LEU A 33 2.91 -1.74 0.03
N HIS A 34 1.84 -1.33 -0.63
CA HIS A 34 1.30 -1.97 -1.82
C HIS A 34 1.27 -0.98 -2.98
N CYS A 35 1.86 -1.37 -4.11
CA CYS A 35 1.81 -0.65 -5.38
C CYS A 35 0.59 -1.13 -6.19
N ARG A 36 -0.43 -0.29 -6.35
CA ARG A 36 -1.64 -0.64 -7.08
C ARG A 36 -1.58 -0.14 -8.52
N VAL A 37 -1.17 -1.04 -9.40
CA VAL A 37 -1.10 -0.84 -10.85
C VAL A 37 -2.07 -1.77 -11.58
N ARG A 38 -2.50 -1.36 -12.77
CA ARG A 38 -3.21 -2.22 -13.73
C ARG A 38 -2.30 -2.40 -14.94
N ALA A 39 -2.14 -3.63 -15.40
CA ALA A 39 -1.36 -3.95 -16.59
C ALA A 39 -1.83 -5.27 -17.19
N LEU A 40 -1.54 -5.48 -18.48
CA LEU A 40 -1.60 -6.80 -19.08
C LEU A 40 -0.43 -7.00 -20.06
N PRO A 41 0.43 -8.02 -19.90
CA PRO A 41 0.46 -9.02 -18.81
C PRO A 41 0.62 -8.41 -17.42
N ALA A 42 0.35 -9.21 -16.38
CA ALA A 42 0.54 -8.78 -15.01
C ALA A 42 2.03 -8.43 -14.78
N PRO A 43 2.34 -7.35 -14.03
CA PRO A 43 3.73 -6.98 -13.79
C PRO A 43 4.42 -8.01 -12.89
N ASP A 44 5.68 -8.31 -13.20
CA ASP A 44 6.52 -9.26 -12.44
C ASP A 44 7.69 -8.57 -11.72
N THR A 45 7.94 -7.29 -12.04
CA THR A 45 9.06 -6.51 -11.52
C THR A 45 8.57 -5.16 -11.05
N PHE A 46 9.00 -4.74 -9.87
CA PHE A 46 8.63 -3.46 -9.27
C PHE A 46 9.86 -2.72 -8.75
N PHE A 47 10.02 -1.46 -9.17
CA PHE A 47 11.10 -0.57 -8.75
C PHE A 47 10.55 0.45 -7.77
N TRP A 48 11.06 0.44 -6.55
CA TRP A 48 10.65 1.30 -5.45
C TRP A 48 11.69 2.36 -5.17
N HIS A 49 11.22 3.58 -4.99
CA HIS A 49 11.99 4.73 -4.56
C HIS A 49 11.38 5.23 -3.26
N VAL A 50 12.02 4.93 -2.13
CA VAL A 50 11.50 5.28 -0.80
C VAL A 50 12.44 6.21 -0.06
N GLN A 51 11.88 7.26 0.54
CA GLN A 51 12.63 8.30 1.22
C GLN A 51 11.95 8.61 2.56
N PRO A 52 12.47 8.05 3.68
CA PRO A 52 12.09 8.48 5.01
C PRO A 52 12.45 9.95 5.23
N SER A 53 11.65 10.66 6.03
CA SER A 53 11.87 12.08 6.30
C SER A 53 13.27 12.35 6.89
N GLY A 54 14.08 13.15 6.19
CA GLY A 54 15.44 13.51 6.60
C GLY A 54 16.52 12.50 6.22
N PHE A 55 16.18 11.49 5.41
CA PHE A 55 17.11 10.46 4.93
C PHE A 55 17.21 10.48 3.41
N ASP A 56 18.27 9.84 2.91
CA ASP A 56 18.50 9.65 1.48
C ASP A 56 17.48 8.69 0.86
N VAL A 57 17.28 8.84 -0.46
CA VAL A 57 16.41 7.97 -1.24
C VAL A 57 17.03 6.58 -1.32
N GLN A 58 16.20 5.57 -1.09
CA GLN A 58 16.54 4.16 -1.23
C GLN A 58 15.87 3.59 -2.47
N HIS A 59 16.64 2.81 -3.22
CA HIS A 59 16.20 2.15 -4.43
C HIS A 59 16.09 0.64 -4.15
N LEU A 60 14.90 0.09 -4.25
CA LEU A 60 14.62 -1.31 -3.96
C LEU A 60 13.90 -1.95 -5.16
N THR A 61 14.23 -3.19 -5.47
CA THR A 61 13.57 -3.95 -6.55
C THR A 61 12.90 -5.17 -5.96
N THR A 62 11.61 -5.37 -6.25
CA THR A 62 10.82 -6.50 -5.76
C THR A 62 10.18 -7.26 -6.92
N GLY A 63 10.03 -8.57 -6.78
CA GLY A 63 9.29 -9.42 -7.73
C GLY A 63 7.78 -9.42 -7.50
N SER A 64 7.27 -8.48 -6.70
CA SER A 64 5.85 -8.36 -6.37
C SER A 64 5.50 -6.91 -6.05
N ALA A 65 4.21 -6.60 -6.11
CA ALA A 65 3.65 -5.28 -5.83
C ALA A 65 3.73 -4.85 -4.35
N ILE A 66 4.52 -5.53 -3.53
CA ILE A 66 4.56 -5.40 -2.08
C ILE A 66 5.98 -5.04 -1.63
N LEU A 67 6.07 -4.07 -0.72
CA LEU A 67 7.30 -3.69 -0.03
C LEU A 67 7.05 -3.60 1.49
N PRO A 68 7.54 -4.55 2.29
CA PRO A 68 7.50 -4.48 3.75
C PRO A 68 8.33 -3.31 4.29
N LEU A 69 7.82 -2.60 5.30
CA LEU A 69 8.55 -1.50 5.92
C LEU A 69 9.87 -1.93 6.57
N SER A 70 9.99 -3.20 6.98
CA SER A 70 11.22 -3.78 7.53
C SER A 70 12.39 -3.84 6.54
N GLN A 71 12.12 -3.71 5.23
CA GLN A 71 13.16 -3.63 4.19
C GLN A 71 13.66 -2.20 3.96
N ILE A 72 13.01 -1.20 4.56
CA ILE A 72 13.40 0.20 4.46
C ILE A 72 14.35 0.52 5.60
N THR A 73 15.53 1.04 5.25
CA THR A 73 16.51 1.48 6.23
C THR A 73 16.18 2.88 6.75
N GLY A 74 16.58 3.17 8.00
CA GLY A 74 16.32 4.45 8.65
C GLY A 74 15.05 4.47 9.51
N PRO A 75 14.81 5.57 10.24
CA PRO A 75 13.71 5.67 11.17
C PRO A 75 12.38 5.83 10.42
N LEU A 76 11.44 4.95 10.76
CA LEU A 76 10.06 4.97 10.28
C LEU A 76 9.17 5.89 11.14
N SER A 77 9.75 7.01 11.61
CA SER A 77 9.08 7.99 12.45
C SER A 77 8.76 9.25 11.63
N GLY A 78 7.49 9.43 11.26
CA GLY A 78 7.04 10.61 10.52
C GLY A 78 6.50 10.28 9.14
N SER A 79 6.92 11.03 8.11
CA SER A 79 6.48 10.82 6.73
C SER A 79 7.44 9.96 5.92
N LEU A 80 6.88 9.23 4.96
CA LEU A 80 7.60 8.42 3.99
C LEU A 80 7.15 8.81 2.59
N LYS A 81 8.05 9.37 1.78
CA LYS A 81 7.80 9.57 0.36
C LYS A 81 8.13 8.26 -0.36
N ALA A 82 7.18 7.69 -1.07
CA ALA A 82 7.34 6.47 -1.83
C ALA A 82 6.94 6.69 -3.28
N SER A 83 7.70 6.09 -4.19
CA SER A 83 7.35 5.95 -5.59
C SER A 83 7.53 4.48 -6.00
N CYS A 84 6.64 3.97 -6.86
CA CYS A 84 6.74 2.65 -7.44
C CYS A 84 6.49 2.67 -8.95
N GLU A 85 7.33 1.93 -9.67
CA GLU A 85 7.20 1.65 -11.10
C GLU A 85 7.09 0.15 -11.28
N ALA A 86 6.20 -0.28 -12.16
CA ALA A 86 5.97 -1.68 -12.47
C ALA A 86 6.43 -1.98 -13.90
N GLY A 87 7.02 -3.16 -14.09
CA GLY A 87 7.40 -3.70 -15.39
C GLY A 87 6.61 -4.97 -15.68
N ASN A 88 6.05 -5.07 -16.90
CA ASN A 88 5.38 -6.27 -17.39
C ASN A 88 6.03 -6.89 -18.63
N GLY A 89 7.26 -6.46 -18.98
CA GLY A 89 8.02 -6.96 -20.12
C GLY A 89 7.50 -6.58 -21.51
N VAL A 90 6.35 -5.90 -21.61
CA VAL A 90 5.75 -5.50 -22.91
C VAL A 90 5.97 -4.03 -23.20
N ALA A 91 5.81 -3.16 -22.20
CA ALA A 91 6.00 -1.73 -22.34
C ALA A 91 6.38 -1.09 -21.00
N SER A 92 7.06 0.05 -21.08
CA SER A 92 7.42 0.85 -19.91
C SER A 92 6.20 1.63 -19.39
N GLN A 93 6.11 1.75 -18.07
CA GLN A 93 5.13 2.61 -17.42
C GLN A 93 5.46 4.08 -17.71
N GLU A 94 4.47 4.87 -18.15
CA GLU A 94 4.68 6.28 -18.51
C GLU A 94 4.90 7.17 -17.28
N LYS A 95 4.13 6.93 -16.20
CA LYS A 95 4.19 7.72 -14.98
C LYS A 95 4.26 6.80 -13.74
N PRO A 96 5.25 6.96 -12.86
CA PRO A 96 5.33 6.21 -11.61
C PRO A 96 4.15 6.51 -10.68
N CYS A 97 3.84 5.57 -9.79
CA CYS A 97 2.88 5.85 -8.72
C CYS A 97 3.63 6.52 -7.60
N GLU A 98 3.19 7.70 -7.19
CA GLU A 98 3.86 8.46 -6.13
C GLU A 98 2.90 8.73 -4.98
N LYS A 99 3.42 8.66 -3.75
CA LYS A 99 2.66 9.05 -2.56
C LYS A 99 3.55 9.40 -1.39
N THR A 100 3.13 10.41 -0.63
CA THR A 100 3.67 10.66 0.71
C THR A 100 2.71 10.08 1.74
N LEU A 101 3.22 9.22 2.60
CA LEU A 101 2.46 8.51 3.62
C LEU A 101 2.87 9.04 5.00
N SER A 102 1.92 9.20 5.92
CA SER A 102 2.22 9.37 7.35
C SER A 102 2.30 8.00 8.01
N LEU A 103 3.38 7.76 8.74
CA LEU A 103 3.61 6.55 9.54
C LEU A 103 3.17 6.73 11.00
N GLU A 104 2.58 7.88 11.36
CA GLU A 104 2.08 8.13 12.71
C GLU A 104 1.00 7.13 13.13
N SER A 105 0.21 6.65 12.18
CA SER A 105 -0.82 5.63 12.40
C SER A 105 -0.28 4.25 12.80
N LEU A 106 1.02 4.02 12.60
CA LEU A 106 1.70 2.80 13.03
C LEU A 106 2.20 2.87 14.46
N ARG A 107 2.19 4.05 15.08
CA ARG A 107 2.64 4.17 16.46
C ARG A 107 1.64 3.50 17.39
N PRO A 108 2.12 2.77 18.41
CA PRO A 108 1.26 2.31 19.49
C PRO A 108 0.49 3.50 20.07
N GLN A 109 -0.80 3.31 20.35
CA GLN A 109 -1.55 4.32 21.09
C GLN A 109 -0.89 4.50 22.46
N GLN A 110 -0.74 5.76 22.88
CA GLN A 110 -0.18 6.06 24.19
C GLN A 110 -1.02 5.35 25.26
N PRO A 111 -0.40 4.63 26.21
CA PRO A 111 -1.14 4.01 27.29
C PRO A 111 -1.95 5.07 28.04
N GLN A 112 -3.19 4.72 28.37
CA GLN A 112 -4.08 5.56 29.14
C GLN A 112 -4.27 4.95 30.52
N GLN A 113 -4.23 5.77 31.56
CA GLN A 113 -4.70 5.39 32.87
C GLN A 113 -6.15 5.81 33.01
N CYS A 114 -7.04 4.85 33.28
CA CYS A 114 -8.45 5.11 33.49
C CYS A 114 -8.79 4.96 34.97
N ASP A 115 -9.22 6.05 35.58
CA ASP A 115 -9.76 6.05 36.94
C ASP A 115 -11.28 5.90 36.87
N MET A 116 -11.84 5.09 37.78
CA MET A 116 -13.27 4.83 37.88
C MET A 116 -13.77 5.27 39.24
N ALA A 117 -14.78 6.13 39.26
CA ALA A 117 -15.42 6.60 40.48
C ALA A 117 -16.93 6.36 40.39
N TYR A 118 -17.56 6.11 41.53
CA TYR A 118 -19.01 6.01 41.65
C TYR A 118 -19.53 7.21 42.43
N GLU A 119 -20.19 8.13 41.72
CA GLU A 119 -20.72 9.38 42.30
C GLU A 119 -22.15 9.60 41.81
N TYR A 120 -23.02 10.11 42.68
CA TYR A 120 -24.43 10.42 42.36
C TYR A 120 -25.26 9.26 41.77
N GLY A 121 -24.90 8.01 42.06
CA GLY A 121 -25.62 6.84 41.55
C GLY A 121 -25.14 6.35 40.18
N GLU A 122 -24.09 6.95 39.62
CA GLU A 122 -23.54 6.62 38.31
C GLU A 122 -22.04 6.33 38.39
N PHE A 123 -21.56 5.45 37.51
CA PHE A 123 -20.13 5.22 37.31
C PHE A 123 -19.58 6.26 36.33
N GLN A 124 -18.59 7.03 36.78
CA GLN A 124 -17.81 7.92 35.93
C GLN A 124 -16.44 7.30 35.67
N MET A 125 -16.07 7.21 34.39
CA MET A 125 -14.75 6.75 33.95
C MET A 125 -14.01 7.91 33.31
N ARG A 126 -12.80 8.19 33.78
CA ARG A 126 -11.93 9.23 33.23
C ARG A 126 -10.60 8.60 32.84
N CYS A 127 -10.31 8.58 31.54
CA CYS A 127 -9.02 8.13 31.02
C CYS A 127 -8.13 9.34 30.73
N MET A 128 -6.91 9.33 31.26
CA MET A 128 -5.90 10.35 31.00
C MET A 128 -4.67 9.69 30.36
N PRO A 129 -4.00 10.36 29.40
CA PRO A 129 -2.74 9.85 28.84
C PRO A 129 -1.70 9.74 29.95
N VAL A 130 -0.94 8.64 29.99
CA VAL A 130 0.18 8.51 30.92
C VAL A 130 1.33 9.39 30.41
N GLU A 131 1.62 10.47 31.13
CA GLU A 131 2.83 11.28 30.90
C GLU A 131 4.04 10.45 31.36
N ASN A 132 4.92 10.07 30.43
CA ASN A 132 6.17 9.30 30.64
C ASN A 132 6.03 7.76 30.65
N ALA A 133 5.88 7.16 29.47
CA ALA A 133 6.29 5.78 29.21
C ALA A 133 7.36 5.78 28.11
#